data_AF-A0A6A6H4M6-F1
#
_entry.id   AF-A0A6A6H4M6-F1
#
_cell.length_a   1.000
_cell.length_b   1.000
_cell.length_c   1.000
_cell.angle_alpha   90.00
_cell.angle_beta   90.00
_cell.angle_gamma   90.00
#
_symmetry.space_group_name_H-M   'P 1'
#
loop_
_entity.id
_entity.type
_entity.pdbx_description
1 polymer ?
#
loop_
_entity_poly.entity_id
_entity_poly.type
_entity_poly.pdbx_seq_one_letter_code
_entity_poly.pdbx_strand_id
1 'polypeptide(L)'
;MKRRISATTLPISPSNSSPSSSSSADVITPDSSSTTRLTTVPGQKCSGNPQPQQSSRASERKRIFLCGCEEAESKSTYEYLGFNSDTAQAIWTRYSTRDPDMPYGFLDFAEGQLGYILSGPSSDSQECNEFMTRVGVKPWLRQAILMDEFADLRNTATCVFWIMDTMEMRYRNLLSMIYKNQMMVEKRGHKPGQIGSLSKTPLTDDPTCRKRGSSLSAPSQTVLQQTYSDNPQQFSRDSERTMLFWAKDIEQCESVYNEQTGEIDLDPSCYCSGGFSGGRKVLSYWTSQRELADRYAQWAKYRSPDSGIGIIQIAPPNSWIKQLSPLYLWYDGCSI
;
A
#
# COMPACT_ATOMS: atom_id res chain seq x y z
N MET A 1 -1.73 8.43 26.94
CA MET A 1 -2.67 7.63 27.75
C MET A 1 -2.84 6.29 27.04
N LYS A 2 -2.14 5.22 27.48
CA LYS A 2 -2.28 3.88 26.86
C LYS A 2 -3.55 3.23 27.41
N ARG A 3 -4.54 2.95 26.55
CA ARG A 3 -5.75 2.21 26.92
C ARG A 3 -5.78 0.90 26.15
N ARG A 4 -5.88 -0.20 26.88
CA ARG A 4 -5.85 -1.57 26.36
C ARG A 4 -7.21 -1.93 25.73
N ILE A 5 -7.20 -2.44 24.51
CA ILE A 5 -8.39 -2.99 23.84
C ILE A 5 -8.10 -4.46 23.59
N SER A 6 -8.87 -5.37 24.17
CA SER A 6 -8.69 -6.81 23.97
C SER A 6 -9.35 -7.26 22.66
N ALA A 7 -8.60 -7.95 21.79
CA ALA A 7 -9.14 -8.68 20.65
C ALA A 7 -9.45 -10.14 21.05
N THR A 8 -10.62 -10.66 20.66
CA THR A 8 -11.06 -12.04 20.94
C THR A 8 -11.21 -12.81 19.63
N THR A 9 -10.55 -13.97 19.53
CA THR A 9 -10.69 -14.90 18.40
C THR A 9 -11.60 -16.07 18.81
N LEU A 10 -12.68 -16.32 18.06
CA LEU A 10 -13.62 -17.43 18.30
C LEU A 10 -13.53 -18.50 17.18
N PRO A 11 -13.58 -19.81 17.52
CA PRO A 11 -13.61 -20.89 16.52
C PRO A 11 -15.05 -21.15 16.01
N ILE A 12 -15.20 -21.45 14.71
CA ILE A 12 -16.49 -21.72 14.05
C ILE A 12 -16.57 -23.18 13.54
N SER A 13 -17.71 -23.83 13.80
CA SER A 13 -18.15 -25.11 13.23
C SER A 13 -19.09 -24.91 12.02
N PRO A 14 -19.16 -25.85 11.05
CA PRO A 14 -19.90 -25.64 9.80
C PRO A 14 -21.39 -26.03 9.93
N SER A 15 -22.28 -25.20 9.36
CA SER A 15 -23.68 -25.55 9.11
C SER A 15 -24.10 -25.18 7.69
N ASN A 16 -24.64 -26.16 6.97
CA ASN A 16 -25.18 -26.09 5.60
C ASN A 16 -26.53 -25.39 5.54
N SER A 17 -26.79 -24.58 4.50
CA SER A 17 -28.12 -24.46 3.87
C SER A 17 -28.07 -23.71 2.53
N SER A 18 -28.82 -24.23 1.56
CA SER A 18 -29.01 -23.75 0.18
C SER A 18 -30.10 -22.67 0.07
N PRO A 19 -30.16 -21.89 -1.03
CA PRO A 19 -31.17 -20.85 -1.23
C PRO A 19 -32.36 -21.31 -2.09
N SER A 20 -33.54 -20.74 -1.82
CA SER A 20 -34.72 -20.77 -2.68
C SER A 20 -35.07 -19.37 -3.19
N SER A 21 -35.69 -19.33 -4.36
CA SER A 21 -35.91 -18.18 -5.25
C SER A 21 -37.37 -17.70 -5.29
N SER A 22 -37.59 -16.63 -6.08
CA SER A 22 -38.87 -16.01 -6.56
C SER A 22 -39.37 -14.83 -5.71
N SER A 23 -40.03 -13.77 -6.21
CA SER A 23 -40.47 -13.33 -7.55
C SER A 23 -41.08 -11.91 -7.44
N SER A 24 -40.87 -11.10 -8.49
CA SER A 24 -41.63 -9.96 -9.07
C SER A 24 -42.79 -9.22 -8.34
N ALA A 25 -42.81 -7.89 -8.52
CA ALA A 25 -43.97 -7.12 -9.02
C ALA A 25 -43.58 -5.68 -9.47
N ASP A 26 -44.25 -5.22 -10.52
CA ASP A 26 -44.08 -3.98 -11.31
C ASP A 26 -44.70 -2.70 -10.69
N VAL A 27 -44.49 -1.59 -11.43
CA VAL A 27 -45.46 -0.57 -11.91
C VAL A 27 -45.23 0.90 -11.45
N ILE A 28 -45.24 1.78 -12.49
CA ILE A 28 -45.65 3.20 -12.61
C ILE A 28 -44.56 4.29 -12.60
N THR A 29 -44.32 4.82 -13.82
CA THR A 29 -43.76 6.15 -14.16
C THR A 29 -44.80 7.27 -14.05
N PRO A 30 -44.36 8.54 -14.01
CA PRO A 30 -44.85 9.43 -15.06
C PRO A 30 -43.80 10.34 -15.70
N ASP A 31 -44.22 10.73 -16.90
CA ASP A 31 -43.67 11.53 -17.97
C ASP A 31 -43.44 13.00 -17.60
N SER A 32 -42.44 13.64 -18.22
CA SER A 32 -42.44 15.09 -18.50
C SER A 32 -41.41 15.44 -19.58
N SER A 33 -41.96 16.01 -20.63
CA SER A 33 -41.41 16.32 -21.94
C SER A 33 -40.41 17.47 -21.91
N SER A 34 -39.41 17.45 -22.81
CA SER A 34 -38.82 18.66 -23.38
C SER A 34 -38.21 18.39 -24.75
N THR A 35 -38.87 18.97 -25.75
CA THR A 35 -38.57 19.01 -27.16
C THR A 35 -37.31 19.83 -27.46
N THR A 36 -36.36 19.31 -28.24
CA THR A 36 -35.47 20.16 -29.07
C THR A 36 -35.08 19.44 -30.36
N ARG A 37 -35.09 20.21 -31.45
CA ARG A 37 -35.07 19.82 -32.86
C ARG A 37 -33.72 19.26 -33.34
N LEU A 38 -33.80 18.25 -34.20
CA LEU A 38 -32.72 17.72 -35.03
C LEU A 38 -32.57 18.53 -36.32
N THR A 39 -31.31 18.79 -36.69
CA THR A 39 -30.90 19.24 -38.03
C THR A 39 -30.16 18.09 -38.71
N THR A 40 -30.62 17.71 -39.90
CA THR A 40 -30.11 16.61 -40.72
C THR A 40 -28.92 17.07 -41.57
N VAL A 41 -27.81 16.31 -41.56
CA VAL A 41 -26.77 16.33 -42.61
C VAL A 41 -26.34 14.88 -42.89
N PRO A 42 -26.16 14.47 -44.17
CA PRO A 42 -26.06 13.06 -44.54
C PRO A 42 -24.62 12.54 -44.68
N GLY A 43 -24.44 11.28 -44.29
CA GLY A 43 -23.74 10.29 -45.11
C GLY A 43 -22.24 10.12 -44.89
N GLN A 44 -21.85 9.14 -44.07
CA GLN A 44 -20.58 8.43 -44.30
C GLN A 44 -20.66 6.99 -43.78
N LYS A 45 -20.56 6.03 -44.72
CA LYS A 45 -20.42 4.59 -44.49
C LYS A 45 -18.98 4.30 -44.07
N CYS A 46 -18.77 3.75 -42.88
CA CYS A 46 -17.56 2.99 -42.55
C CYS A 46 -17.95 1.66 -41.90
N SER A 47 -17.72 0.60 -42.66
CA SER A 47 -17.75 -0.80 -42.28
C SER A 47 -16.48 -1.14 -41.50
N GLY A 48 -16.59 -1.98 -40.47
CA GLY A 48 -15.45 -2.62 -39.83
C GLY A 48 -15.57 -2.68 -38.30
N ASN A 49 -16.16 -3.77 -37.80
CA ASN A 49 -16.19 -4.11 -36.39
C ASN A 49 -14.88 -4.86 -36.05
N PRO A 50 -13.94 -4.32 -35.25
CA PRO A 50 -12.80 -5.08 -34.76
C PRO A 50 -13.17 -5.75 -33.44
N GLN A 51 -13.23 -7.08 -33.50
CA GLN A 51 -13.37 -7.98 -32.36
C GLN A 51 -12.20 -7.76 -31.38
N PRO A 52 -12.42 -7.54 -30.07
CA PRO A 52 -11.34 -7.34 -29.12
C PRO A 52 -10.59 -8.67 -28.92
N GLN A 53 -9.38 -8.74 -29.48
CA GLN A 53 -8.43 -9.82 -29.19
C GLN A 53 -8.07 -9.76 -27.71
N GLN A 54 -8.53 -10.76 -26.95
CA GLN A 54 -8.02 -11.07 -25.63
C GLN A 54 -6.56 -11.53 -25.77
N SER A 55 -5.65 -10.57 -25.72
CA SER A 55 -4.22 -10.81 -25.57
C SER A 55 -3.99 -11.50 -24.23
N SER A 56 -3.52 -12.74 -24.30
CA SER A 56 -3.06 -13.50 -23.14
C SER A 56 -1.93 -12.72 -22.47
N ARG A 57 -2.25 -12.07 -21.35
CA ARG A 57 -1.25 -11.53 -20.41
C ARG A 57 -0.51 -12.70 -19.79
N ALA A 58 0.44 -13.26 -20.53
CA ALA A 58 1.55 -14.00 -19.96
C ALA A 58 2.16 -13.08 -18.90
N SER A 59 2.07 -13.53 -17.65
CA SER A 59 2.57 -12.83 -16.47
C SER A 59 4.07 -12.63 -16.63
N GLU A 60 4.44 -11.53 -17.26
CA GLU A 60 5.80 -11.04 -17.31
C GLU A 60 6.12 -10.59 -15.88
N ARG A 61 6.48 -11.56 -15.05
CA ARG A 61 7.26 -11.36 -13.83
C ARG A 61 8.59 -10.78 -14.28
N LYS A 62 8.57 -9.50 -14.65
CA LYS A 62 9.74 -8.63 -14.58
C LYS A 62 10.25 -8.84 -13.18
N ARG A 63 11.30 -9.65 -13.04
CA ARG A 63 12.19 -9.55 -11.91
C ARG A 63 12.66 -8.11 -12.00
N ILE A 64 11.97 -7.23 -11.27
CA ILE A 64 12.52 -5.96 -10.88
C ILE A 64 13.82 -6.41 -10.23
N PHE A 65 14.93 -6.21 -10.94
CA PHE A 65 16.25 -6.23 -10.35
C PHE A 65 16.19 -5.09 -9.35
N LEU A 66 15.62 -5.41 -8.18
CA LEU A 66 15.65 -4.57 -7.01
C LEU A 66 17.12 -4.26 -6.86
N CYS A 67 17.40 -2.96 -6.95
CA CYS A 67 18.73 -2.40 -6.83
C CYS A 67 19.54 -3.26 -5.86
N GLY A 68 20.73 -3.73 -6.29
CA GLY A 68 21.73 -4.31 -5.39
C GLY A 68 22.29 -3.27 -4.40
N CYS A 69 21.40 -2.42 -3.89
CA CYS A 69 21.61 -1.46 -2.85
C CYS A 69 21.77 -2.28 -1.57
N GLU A 70 23.00 -2.69 -1.25
CA GLU A 70 23.34 -3.26 0.05
C GLU A 70 23.08 -2.24 1.17
N GLU A 71 23.08 -0.95 0.82
CA GLU A 71 22.80 0.16 1.70
C GLU A 71 21.38 0.69 1.48
N ALA A 72 20.58 0.77 2.55
CA ALA A 72 19.22 1.33 2.52
C ALA A 72 19.20 2.81 2.13
N GLU A 73 20.29 3.54 2.42
CA GLU A 73 20.41 4.98 2.24
C GLU A 73 21.35 5.27 1.08
N SER A 74 20.79 5.65 -0.06
CA SER A 74 21.57 5.94 -1.26
C SER A 74 20.82 6.91 -2.18
N LYS A 75 21.51 7.45 -3.19
CA LYS A 75 20.85 8.17 -4.30
C LYS A 75 19.75 7.32 -4.93
N SER A 76 20.05 6.05 -5.22
CA SER A 76 19.12 5.10 -5.83
C SER A 76 17.87 4.90 -4.96
N THR A 77 18.00 5.00 -3.64
CA THR A 77 16.86 5.00 -2.74
C THR A 77 15.94 6.20 -3.01
N TYR A 78 16.44 7.44 -3.08
CA TYR A 78 15.57 8.59 -3.42
C TYR A 78 14.90 8.45 -4.79
N GLU A 79 15.61 7.89 -5.78
CA GLU A 79 15.00 7.56 -7.07
C GLU A 79 13.89 6.51 -6.95
N TYR A 80 14.10 5.51 -6.10
CA TYR A 80 13.13 4.48 -5.78
C TYR A 80 11.92 5.04 -5.04
N LEU A 81 12.10 6.02 -4.14
CA LEU A 81 11.01 6.69 -3.43
C LEU A 81 10.10 7.52 -4.36
N GLY A 82 10.63 7.94 -5.51
CA GLY A 82 9.83 8.59 -6.55
C GLY A 82 10.40 9.90 -7.07
N PHE A 83 11.59 10.33 -6.65
CA PHE A 83 12.27 11.49 -7.25
C PHE A 83 12.91 11.14 -8.60
N ASN A 84 13.01 12.12 -9.49
CA ASN A 84 13.81 12.01 -10.71
C ASN A 84 15.32 12.00 -10.37
N SER A 85 16.18 11.63 -11.33
CA SER A 85 17.60 11.42 -11.05
C SER A 85 18.33 12.68 -10.59
N ASP A 86 17.99 13.83 -11.19
CA ASP A 86 18.61 15.12 -10.86
C ASP A 86 18.26 15.54 -9.43
N THR A 87 16.99 15.42 -9.05
CA THR A 87 16.53 15.77 -7.69
C THR A 87 17.05 14.77 -6.67
N ALA A 88 17.03 13.47 -6.99
CA ALA A 88 17.61 12.44 -6.13
C ALA A 88 19.10 12.68 -5.89
N GLN A 89 19.85 13.10 -6.91
CA GLN A 89 21.26 13.50 -6.78
C GLN A 89 21.42 14.72 -5.86
N ALA A 90 20.58 15.74 -6.03
CA ALA A 90 20.64 16.94 -5.21
C ALA A 90 20.34 16.65 -3.73
N ILE A 91 19.27 15.88 -3.44
CA ILE A 91 18.92 15.45 -2.09
C ILE A 91 20.05 14.60 -1.49
N TRP A 92 20.53 13.60 -2.22
CA TRP A 92 21.62 12.73 -1.77
C TRP A 92 22.89 13.51 -1.45
N THR A 93 23.25 14.49 -2.28
CA THR A 93 24.44 15.32 -2.06
C THR A 93 24.31 16.11 -0.75
N ARG A 94 23.13 16.66 -0.46
CA ARG A 94 22.87 17.34 0.83
C ARG A 94 22.93 16.36 2.01
N TYR A 95 22.34 15.17 1.85
CA TYR A 95 22.35 14.13 2.89
C TYR A 95 23.78 13.65 3.19
N SER A 96 24.58 13.36 2.16
CA SER A 96 25.92 12.79 2.31
C SER A 96 26.98 13.81 2.77
N THR A 97 26.72 15.10 2.58
CA THR A 97 27.60 16.19 3.03
C THR A 97 27.13 16.84 4.33
N ARG A 98 26.07 16.31 4.95
CA ARG A 98 25.53 16.85 6.20
C ARG A 98 26.54 16.76 7.34
N ASP A 99 26.39 17.66 8.30
CA ASP A 99 27.09 17.56 9.58
C ASP A 99 26.66 16.27 10.30
N PRO A 100 27.58 15.39 10.74
CA PRO A 100 27.23 14.19 11.50
C PRO A 100 26.43 14.46 12.78
N ASP A 101 26.57 15.65 13.38
CA ASP A 101 25.84 16.07 14.58
C ASP A 101 24.41 16.56 14.27
N MET A 102 24.05 16.61 12.99
CA MET A 102 22.75 17.07 12.53
C MET A 102 21.66 16.01 12.82
N PRO A 103 20.58 16.37 13.54
CA PRO A 103 19.56 15.42 13.99
C PRO A 103 18.55 15.01 12.89
N TYR A 104 18.85 15.28 11.62
CA TYR A 104 17.98 14.94 10.50
C TYR A 104 18.34 13.57 9.92
N GLY A 105 17.33 12.71 9.79
CA GLY A 105 17.42 11.39 9.17
C GLY A 105 17.33 11.44 7.65
N PHE A 106 17.45 10.27 7.00
CA PHE A 106 17.44 10.15 5.53
C PHE A 106 16.17 10.72 4.86
N LEU A 107 14.98 10.49 5.42
CA LEU A 107 13.73 11.00 4.86
C LEU A 107 13.52 12.49 5.11
N ASP A 108 14.14 13.08 6.13
CA ASP A 108 13.99 14.52 6.43
C ASP A 108 14.55 15.39 5.32
N PHE A 109 15.58 14.93 4.60
CA PHE A 109 16.12 15.64 3.44
C PHE A 109 15.17 15.59 2.23
N ALA A 110 14.37 14.52 2.10
CA ALA A 110 13.28 14.45 1.13
C ALA A 110 12.14 15.39 1.54
N GLU A 111 11.77 15.42 2.82
CA GLU A 111 10.78 16.36 3.35
C GLU A 111 11.22 17.80 3.13
N GLY A 112 12.47 18.13 3.45
CA GLY A 112 13.05 19.46 3.23
C GLY A 112 13.03 19.90 1.76
N GLN A 113 13.19 18.95 0.81
CA GLN A 113 13.03 19.23 -0.62
C GLN A 113 11.58 19.65 -0.97
N LEU A 114 10.58 19.10 -0.29
CA LEU A 114 9.18 19.48 -0.49
C LEU A 114 8.81 20.76 0.28
N GLY A 115 9.36 20.95 1.48
CA GLY A 115 9.04 22.05 2.39
C GLY A 115 9.66 23.39 2.00
N TYR A 116 10.74 23.41 1.20
CA TYR A 116 11.36 24.65 0.73
C TYR A 116 10.43 25.52 -0.13
N ILE A 117 9.32 24.94 -0.61
CA ILE A 117 8.29 25.64 -1.35
C ILE A 117 7.20 26.08 -0.36
N LEU A 118 7.42 27.25 0.23
CA LEU A 118 6.66 27.85 1.34
C LEU A 118 5.14 28.03 1.09
N SER A 119 4.64 27.74 -0.10
CA SER A 119 3.21 27.70 -0.41
C SER A 119 2.91 26.33 -0.98
N GLY A 120 2.40 25.44 -0.12
CA GLY A 120 1.87 24.16 -0.58
C GLY A 120 0.80 24.41 -1.64
N PRO A 121 0.75 23.62 -2.71
CA PRO A 121 -0.30 23.77 -3.72
C PRO A 121 -1.66 23.57 -3.05
N SER A 122 -2.70 24.23 -3.57
CA SER A 122 -4.06 23.90 -3.21
C SER A 122 -4.38 22.44 -3.54
N SER A 123 -5.56 21.97 -3.12
CA SER A 123 -6.06 20.64 -3.51
C SER A 123 -6.38 20.54 -5.01
N ASP A 124 -6.17 21.59 -5.80
CA ASP A 124 -6.31 21.57 -7.25
C ASP A 124 -5.31 20.59 -7.90
N SER A 125 -5.81 19.81 -8.87
CA SER A 125 -5.03 18.75 -9.54
C SER A 125 -3.89 19.34 -10.39
N GLN A 126 -4.14 20.45 -11.09
CA GLN A 126 -3.14 21.09 -11.93
C GLN A 126 -2.05 21.71 -11.08
N GLU A 127 -2.42 22.45 -10.03
CA GLU A 127 -1.46 23.07 -9.12
C GLU A 127 -0.59 22.04 -8.39
N CYS A 128 -1.18 20.92 -7.96
CA CYS A 128 -0.45 19.77 -7.40
C CYS A 128 0.50 19.13 -8.44
N ASN A 129 0.09 19.00 -9.70
CA ASN A 129 0.96 18.48 -10.77
C ASN A 129 2.15 19.40 -11.04
N GLU A 130 1.92 20.70 -11.17
CA GLU A 130 2.97 21.71 -11.38
C GLU A 130 3.94 21.74 -10.20
N PHE A 131 3.42 21.68 -8.97
CA PHE A 131 4.23 21.51 -7.76
C PHE A 131 5.11 20.27 -7.84
N MET A 132 4.53 19.08 -8.08
CA MET A 132 5.27 17.82 -8.16
C MET A 132 6.32 17.83 -9.28
N THR A 133 6.04 18.50 -10.40
CA THR A 133 7.00 18.69 -11.50
C THR A 133 8.20 19.50 -11.03
N ARG A 134 7.94 20.62 -10.35
CA ARG A 134 8.96 21.53 -9.85
C ARG A 134 9.84 20.92 -8.75
N VAL A 135 9.27 20.13 -7.85
CA VAL A 135 10.05 19.39 -6.82
C VAL A 135 10.70 18.12 -7.35
N GLY A 136 10.52 17.80 -8.64
CA GLY A 136 11.19 16.68 -9.28
C GLY A 136 10.63 15.29 -8.94
N VAL A 137 9.33 15.19 -8.68
CA VAL A 137 8.64 13.88 -8.56
C VAL A 137 8.49 13.24 -9.95
N LYS A 138 8.77 11.95 -10.05
CA LYS A 138 8.72 11.18 -11.30
C LYS A 138 7.31 11.19 -11.91
N PRO A 139 7.20 11.21 -13.26
CA PRO A 139 5.92 11.24 -13.95
C PRO A 139 4.93 10.16 -13.52
N TRP A 140 5.41 8.93 -13.32
CA TRP A 140 4.54 7.80 -12.91
C TRP A 140 3.90 8.02 -11.53
N LEU A 141 4.64 8.59 -10.58
CA LEU A 141 4.12 8.83 -9.23
C LEU A 141 3.13 9.99 -9.23
N ARG A 142 3.40 11.05 -10.01
CA ARG A 142 2.44 12.13 -10.24
C ARG A 142 1.12 11.60 -10.78
N GLN A 143 1.18 10.75 -11.80
CA GLN A 143 0.00 10.15 -12.40
C GLN A 143 -0.78 9.31 -11.38
N ALA A 144 -0.10 8.53 -10.55
CA ALA A 144 -0.73 7.71 -9.51
C ALA A 144 -1.40 8.54 -8.40
N ILE A 145 -0.79 9.67 -8.01
CA ILE A 145 -1.36 10.58 -7.00
C ILE A 145 -2.55 11.35 -7.58
N LEU A 146 -2.51 11.75 -8.85
CA LEU A 146 -3.52 12.60 -9.50
C LEU A 146 -4.60 11.80 -10.26
N MET A 147 -4.79 10.53 -9.94
CA MET A 147 -5.84 9.73 -10.59
C MET A 147 -7.23 10.29 -10.26
N ASP A 148 -7.98 10.69 -11.29
CA ASP A 148 -9.32 11.29 -11.13
C ASP A 148 -10.30 10.37 -10.41
N GLU A 149 -10.17 9.05 -10.58
CA GLU A 149 -11.00 8.06 -9.91
C GLU A 149 -10.82 8.01 -8.38
N PHE A 150 -9.78 8.66 -7.85
CA PHE A 150 -9.51 8.80 -6.41
C PHE A 150 -9.51 10.27 -5.96
N ALA A 151 -10.12 11.17 -6.74
CA ALA A 151 -10.13 12.60 -6.43
C ALA A 151 -10.76 12.91 -5.06
N ASP A 152 -11.77 12.15 -4.65
CA ASP A 152 -12.41 12.27 -3.32
C ASP A 152 -11.42 11.94 -2.19
N LEU A 153 -10.63 10.87 -2.33
CA LEU A 153 -9.59 10.51 -1.37
C LEU A 153 -8.44 11.53 -1.40
N ARG A 154 -8.00 11.92 -2.59
CA ARG A 154 -6.94 12.91 -2.79
C ARG A 154 -7.25 14.23 -2.11
N ASN A 155 -8.50 14.69 -2.18
CA ASN A 155 -8.92 15.95 -1.58
C ASN A 155 -9.00 15.92 -0.05
N THR A 156 -8.81 14.78 0.62
CA THR A 156 -8.79 14.70 2.08
C THR A 156 -7.49 15.20 2.71
N ALA A 157 -6.43 15.41 1.91
CA ALA A 157 -5.15 15.93 2.39
C ALA A 157 -4.40 16.72 1.30
N THR A 158 -3.32 17.38 1.69
CA THR A 158 -2.53 18.21 0.76
C THR A 158 -1.72 17.35 -0.23
N CYS A 159 -1.33 17.94 -1.36
CA CYS A 159 -0.43 17.30 -2.31
C CYS A 159 0.89 16.83 -1.64
N VAL A 160 1.47 17.67 -0.78
CA VAL A 160 2.71 17.37 -0.03
C VAL A 160 2.52 16.15 0.86
N PHE A 161 1.38 16.07 1.56
CA PHE A 161 1.03 14.93 2.39
C PHE A 161 1.05 13.62 1.58
N TRP A 162 0.38 13.57 0.44
CA TRP A 162 0.32 12.34 -0.37
C TRP A 162 1.66 11.91 -0.95
N ILE A 163 2.54 12.87 -1.27
CA ILE A 163 3.89 12.58 -1.72
C ILE A 163 4.68 11.93 -0.57
N MET A 164 4.69 12.57 0.61
CA MET A 164 5.42 12.05 1.79
C MET A 164 4.88 10.70 2.23
N ASP A 165 3.55 10.55 2.33
CA ASP A 165 2.90 9.29 2.67
C ASP A 165 3.33 8.15 1.73
N THR A 166 3.44 8.45 0.43
CA THR A 166 3.91 7.47 -0.55
C THR A 166 5.38 7.14 -0.37
N MET A 167 6.23 8.15 -0.15
CA MET A 167 7.67 7.96 0.02
C MET A 167 7.97 7.14 1.27
N GLU A 168 7.32 7.44 2.39
CA GLU A 168 7.46 6.65 3.62
C GLU A 168 7.02 5.20 3.43
N MET A 169 5.86 4.99 2.78
CA MET A 169 5.35 3.65 2.47
C MET A 169 6.35 2.86 1.59
N ARG A 170 6.93 3.50 0.58
CA ARG A 170 7.95 2.88 -0.27
C ARG A 170 9.23 2.60 0.53
N TYR A 171 9.67 3.52 1.38
CA TYR A 171 10.87 3.35 2.19
C TYR A 171 10.74 2.19 3.19
N ARG A 172 9.61 2.07 3.90
CA ARG A 172 9.32 0.92 4.77
C ARG A 172 9.38 -0.40 4.02
N ASN A 173 8.76 -0.46 2.85
CA ASN A 173 8.82 -1.64 2.00
C ASN A 173 10.26 -1.98 1.58
N LEU A 174 11.07 -0.98 1.20
CA LEU A 174 12.49 -1.20 0.88
C LEU A 174 13.27 -1.78 2.08
N LEU A 175 13.11 -1.21 3.27
CA LEU A 175 13.76 -1.71 4.49
C LEU A 175 13.35 -3.16 4.80
N SER A 176 12.04 -3.46 4.70
CA SER A 176 11.48 -4.80 4.85
C SER A 176 12.12 -5.79 3.87
N MET A 177 12.33 -5.37 2.61
CA MET A 177 12.97 -6.20 1.59
C MET A 177 14.46 -6.44 1.86
N ILE A 178 15.21 -5.40 2.25
CA ILE A 178 16.62 -5.51 2.61
C ILE A 178 16.80 -6.49 3.79
N TYR A 179 15.99 -6.33 4.84
CA TYR A 179 16.02 -7.21 6.01
C TYR A 179 15.70 -8.66 5.66
N LYS A 180 14.63 -8.90 4.89
CA LYS A 180 14.26 -10.25 4.41
C LYS A 180 15.37 -10.89 3.58
N ASN A 181 16.06 -10.11 2.74
CA ASN A 181 17.19 -10.59 1.95
C ASN A 181 18.39 -10.98 2.83
N GLN A 182 18.74 -10.16 3.83
CA GLN A 182 19.80 -10.47 4.79
C GLN A 182 19.52 -11.78 5.53
N MET A 183 18.31 -11.94 6.07
CA MET A 183 17.90 -13.18 6.74
C MET A 183 17.98 -14.43 5.82
N MET A 184 17.71 -14.27 4.52
CA MET A 184 17.83 -15.38 3.57
C MET A 184 19.29 -15.76 3.28
N VAL A 185 20.21 -14.81 3.28
CA VAL A 185 21.66 -15.06 3.09
C VAL A 185 22.22 -15.84 4.28
N GLU A 186 21.89 -15.44 5.51
CA GLU A 186 22.33 -16.12 6.73
C GLU A 186 21.87 -17.59 6.81
N LYS A 187 20.62 -17.85 6.43
CA LYS A 187 20.06 -19.22 6.39
C LYS A 187 20.74 -20.11 5.34
N ARG A 188 21.32 -19.55 4.28
CA ARG A 188 22.06 -20.30 3.25
C ARG A 188 23.50 -20.61 3.65
N GLY A 189 24.13 -19.70 4.40
CA GLY A 189 25.50 -19.88 4.90
C GLY A 189 25.65 -21.01 5.93
N HIS A 190 24.55 -21.43 6.57
CA HIS A 190 24.55 -22.43 7.62
C HIS A 190 24.36 -23.89 7.16
N LYS A 191 24.64 -24.25 5.90
CA LYS A 191 24.83 -25.67 5.58
C LYS A 191 26.22 -26.07 6.06
N PRO A 192 26.38 -26.68 7.25
CA PRO A 192 27.69 -27.07 7.74
C PRO A 192 28.21 -28.08 6.73
N GLY A 193 29.45 -27.90 6.30
CA GLY A 193 30.11 -28.79 5.39
C GLY A 193 29.86 -30.23 5.81
N GLN A 194 29.00 -30.91 5.05
CA GLN A 194 29.05 -32.35 4.93
C GLN A 194 30.34 -32.61 4.14
N ILE A 195 31.46 -32.48 4.86
CA ILE A 195 32.77 -33.01 4.49
C ILE A 195 32.59 -34.53 4.59
N GLY A 196 31.87 -35.11 3.63
CA GLY A 196 32.15 -36.46 3.17
C GLY A 196 33.45 -36.31 2.39
N SER A 197 34.58 -36.40 3.06
CA SER A 197 35.31 -37.66 3.17
C SER A 197 35.37 -38.34 1.80
N LEU A 198 36.37 -37.92 1.04
CA LEU A 198 36.86 -38.53 -0.18
C LEU A 198 37.26 -39.99 0.11
N SER A 199 36.29 -40.90 0.06
CA SER A 199 36.56 -42.31 -0.14
C SER A 199 36.42 -42.60 -1.63
N LYS A 200 37.58 -42.68 -2.27
CA LYS A 200 37.85 -43.14 -3.62
C LYS A 200 36.99 -44.35 -4.01
N THR A 201 36.31 -44.29 -5.15
CA THR A 201 36.07 -45.47 -5.99
C THR A 201 36.25 -45.12 -7.47
N PRO A 202 36.80 -46.04 -8.28
CA PRO A 202 37.21 -45.76 -9.65
C PRO A 202 36.10 -46.03 -10.67
N LEU A 203 36.32 -45.48 -11.87
CA LEU A 203 35.60 -45.64 -13.12
C LEU A 203 34.84 -46.98 -13.27
N THR A 204 33.57 -46.86 -13.66
CA THR A 204 32.97 -47.77 -14.63
C THR A 204 32.03 -46.97 -15.53
N ASP A 205 32.35 -46.97 -16.84
CA ASP A 205 31.53 -46.43 -17.90
C ASP A 205 30.21 -47.21 -18.02
N ASP A 206 29.08 -46.50 -18.00
CA ASP A 206 27.82 -47.06 -18.51
C ASP A 206 26.89 -45.95 -19.05
N PRO A 207 26.55 -45.93 -20.35
CA PRO A 207 25.64 -44.96 -20.92
C PRO A 207 24.21 -45.50 -20.97
N THR A 208 23.39 -45.21 -19.96
CA THR A 208 21.94 -45.28 -20.12
C THR A 208 21.23 -44.02 -19.61
N CYS A 209 20.78 -43.23 -20.58
CA CYS A 209 19.95 -42.05 -20.46
C CYS A 209 18.59 -42.42 -19.84
N ARG A 210 18.37 -42.10 -18.56
CA ARG A 210 17.04 -42.05 -17.95
C ARG A 210 16.68 -40.61 -17.59
N LYS A 211 15.80 -40.04 -18.41
CA LYS A 211 15.01 -38.84 -18.12
C LYS A 211 14.34 -38.99 -16.75
N ARG A 212 14.78 -38.21 -15.76
CA ARG A 212 14.05 -38.06 -14.49
C ARG A 212 13.70 -36.59 -14.34
N GLY A 213 12.41 -36.29 -14.50
CA GLY A 213 11.84 -34.95 -14.36
C GLY A 213 12.06 -34.45 -12.93
N SER A 214 12.82 -33.37 -12.81
CA SER A 214 12.96 -32.64 -11.55
C SER A 214 11.79 -31.70 -11.42
N SER A 215 10.81 -32.05 -10.58
CA SER A 215 9.76 -31.14 -10.16
C SER A 215 10.39 -30.09 -9.25
N LEU A 216 10.64 -28.90 -9.79
CA LEU A 216 10.99 -27.72 -9.02
C LEU A 216 9.78 -27.30 -8.18
N SER A 217 9.75 -27.72 -6.92
CA SER A 217 8.82 -27.19 -5.92
C SER A 217 9.15 -25.72 -5.70
N ALA A 218 8.32 -24.84 -6.25
CA ALA A 218 8.40 -23.41 -5.97
C ALA A 218 8.22 -23.18 -4.47
N PRO A 219 9.00 -22.27 -3.84
CA PRO A 219 8.78 -21.92 -2.46
C PRO A 219 7.40 -21.27 -2.32
N SER A 220 6.50 -21.93 -1.58
CA SER A 220 5.22 -21.37 -1.16
C SER A 220 5.50 -20.10 -0.37
N GLN A 221 5.21 -18.95 -0.97
CA GLN A 221 5.01 -17.74 -0.19
C GLN A 221 3.76 -18.00 0.65
N THR A 222 3.94 -18.15 1.95
CA THR A 222 2.86 -18.06 2.93
C THR A 222 2.36 -16.62 2.88
N VAL A 223 1.52 -16.33 1.91
CA VAL A 223 0.67 -15.15 1.95
C VAL A 223 -0.19 -15.38 3.18
N LEU A 224 -0.05 -14.53 4.20
CA LEU A 224 -1.07 -14.35 5.23
C LEU A 224 -2.31 -13.75 4.55
N GLN A 225 -2.93 -14.51 3.65
CA GLN A 225 -4.33 -14.37 3.33
C GLN A 225 -5.01 -14.89 4.58
N GLN A 226 -5.22 -14.02 5.56
CA GLN A 226 -6.31 -14.24 6.48
C GLN A 226 -7.54 -14.40 5.59
N THR A 227 -8.03 -15.63 5.51
CA THR A 227 -9.30 -15.95 4.88
C THR A 227 -10.34 -15.15 5.62
N TYR A 228 -10.73 -14.03 5.02
CA TYR A 228 -11.92 -13.30 5.41
C TYR A 228 -13.06 -14.33 5.40
N SER A 229 -13.66 -14.58 6.57
CA SER A 229 -14.98 -15.22 6.55
C SER A 229 -15.89 -14.26 5.81
N ASP A 230 -16.42 -14.68 4.67
CA ASP A 230 -17.32 -13.93 3.78
C ASP A 230 -18.66 -13.53 4.43
N ASN A 231 -18.76 -13.58 5.76
CA ASN A 231 -19.96 -13.24 6.50
C ASN A 231 -19.72 -12.08 7.50
N PRO A 232 -19.33 -10.87 7.03
CA PRO A 232 -19.19 -9.70 7.89
C PRO A 232 -20.53 -9.25 8.53
N GLN A 233 -21.68 -9.79 8.10
CA GLN A 233 -22.99 -9.45 8.65
C GLN A 233 -23.32 -10.09 10.00
N GLN A 234 -22.54 -11.07 10.49
CA GLN A 234 -22.88 -11.78 11.72
C GLN A 234 -22.55 -11.02 13.02
N PHE A 235 -21.77 -9.94 12.97
CA PHE A 235 -21.52 -9.08 14.14
C PHE A 235 -22.64 -8.07 14.43
N SER A 236 -23.68 -7.98 13.58
CA SER A 236 -24.73 -6.95 13.65
C SER A 236 -25.78 -7.11 14.77
N ARG A 237 -25.60 -8.01 15.75
CA ARG A 237 -26.60 -8.18 16.84
C ARG A 237 -26.23 -7.51 18.16
N ASP A 238 -24.96 -7.25 18.41
CA ASP A 238 -24.55 -6.45 19.57
C ASP A 238 -24.25 -5.03 19.11
N SER A 239 -25.27 -4.17 19.20
CA SER A 239 -25.24 -2.72 18.88
C SER A 239 -24.20 -1.89 19.66
N GLU A 240 -23.31 -2.52 20.43
CA GLU A 240 -22.38 -1.87 21.33
C GLU A 240 -20.99 -1.64 20.73
N ARG A 241 -20.68 -2.15 19.54
CA ARG A 241 -19.38 -1.97 18.87
C ARG A 241 -19.56 -1.39 17.48
N THR A 242 -18.60 -0.58 17.05
CA THR A 242 -18.54 -0.08 15.66
C THR A 242 -17.34 -0.70 14.99
N MET A 243 -17.55 -1.23 13.79
CA MET A 243 -16.47 -1.72 12.95
C MET A 243 -15.71 -0.54 12.34
N LEU A 244 -14.39 -0.51 12.49
CA LEU A 244 -13.51 0.45 11.85
C LEU A 244 -12.49 -0.28 10.99
N PHE A 245 -12.17 0.31 9.85
CA PHE A 245 -11.25 -0.20 8.85
C PHE A 245 -10.16 0.84 8.58
N TRP A 246 -8.93 0.38 8.37
CA TRP A 246 -7.81 1.22 8.00
C TRP A 246 -6.92 0.49 7.01
N ALA A 247 -6.71 1.08 5.84
CA ALA A 247 -5.87 0.52 4.79
C ALA A 247 -4.46 1.10 4.86
N LYS A 248 -3.44 0.23 4.91
CA LYS A 248 -2.03 0.65 4.93
C LYS A 248 -1.06 -0.39 4.38
N ASP A 249 0.22 -0.06 4.27
CA ASP A 249 1.23 -1.06 3.93
C ASP A 249 1.32 -2.17 4.98
N ILE A 250 1.64 -3.39 4.54
CA ILE A 250 1.69 -4.57 5.41
C ILE A 250 2.67 -4.35 6.56
N GLU A 251 3.81 -3.72 6.30
CA GLU A 251 4.81 -3.39 7.33
C GLU A 251 4.19 -2.53 8.45
N GLN A 252 3.40 -1.53 8.09
CA GLN A 252 2.69 -0.72 9.09
C GLN A 252 1.56 -1.50 9.76
N CYS A 253 0.81 -2.32 9.03
CA CYS A 253 -0.23 -3.19 9.60
C CYS A 253 0.32 -4.14 10.66
N GLU A 254 1.47 -4.76 10.40
CA GLU A 254 2.16 -5.65 11.34
C GLU A 254 2.68 -4.89 12.57
N SER A 255 3.12 -3.63 12.40
CA SER A 255 3.64 -2.82 13.51
C SER A 255 2.56 -2.37 14.51
N VAL A 256 1.31 -2.27 14.05
CA VAL A 256 0.19 -1.70 14.81
C VAL A 256 -0.39 -2.70 15.80
N TYR A 257 -0.28 -4.00 15.55
CA TYR A 257 -0.88 -5.02 16.39
C TYR A 257 0.18 -5.82 17.14
N ASN A 258 0.19 -5.73 18.46
CA ASN A 258 1.05 -6.55 19.30
C ASN A 258 0.34 -7.87 19.65
N GLU A 259 0.72 -8.95 18.96
CA GLU A 259 0.12 -10.28 19.15
C GLU A 259 0.20 -10.80 20.59
N GLN A 260 1.25 -10.46 21.33
CA GLN A 260 1.48 -10.97 22.69
C GLN A 260 0.56 -10.31 23.72
N THR A 261 0.31 -9.01 23.57
CA THR A 261 -0.47 -8.21 24.52
C THR A 261 -1.93 -8.06 24.11
N GLY A 262 -2.21 -8.27 22.83
CA GLY A 262 -3.46 -7.92 22.16
C GLY A 262 -3.65 -6.42 22.00
N GLU A 263 -2.62 -5.61 22.26
CA GLU A 263 -2.70 -4.14 22.18
C GLU A 263 -2.57 -3.65 20.74
N ILE A 264 -3.37 -2.64 20.42
CA ILE A 264 -3.26 -1.90 19.17
C ILE A 264 -2.51 -0.61 19.47
N ASP A 265 -1.34 -0.45 18.87
CA ASP A 265 -0.60 0.79 18.90
C ASP A 265 -1.09 1.69 17.76
N LEU A 266 -1.99 2.61 18.10
CA LEU A 266 -2.52 3.62 17.17
C LEU A 266 -1.55 4.78 16.93
N ASP A 267 -0.46 4.82 17.69
CA ASP A 267 0.65 5.72 17.47
C ASP A 267 1.85 4.86 17.07
N PRO A 268 1.81 4.19 15.89
CA PRO A 268 3.03 3.63 15.36
C PRO A 268 3.85 4.85 14.98
N SER A 269 4.55 5.41 15.96
CA SER A 269 5.61 6.36 15.79
C SER A 269 6.55 5.65 14.82
N CYS A 270 6.36 5.93 13.54
CA CYS A 270 7.20 5.41 12.50
C CYS A 270 8.59 5.88 12.93
N TYR A 271 9.47 4.92 13.27
CA TYR A 271 10.80 5.13 13.81
C TYR A 271 11.76 5.81 12.81
N CYS A 272 11.26 6.70 11.96
CA CYS A 272 12.10 7.71 11.33
C CYS A 272 12.46 8.69 12.45
N SER A 273 13.56 8.40 13.13
CA SER A 273 14.22 9.20 14.18
C SER A 273 14.79 10.52 13.60
N GLY A 274 14.00 11.21 12.78
CA GLY A 274 14.29 12.51 12.20
C GLY A 274 13.45 13.57 12.90
N GLY A 275 14.10 14.42 13.70
CA GLY A 275 13.48 15.25 14.74
C GLY A 275 12.61 16.42 14.27
N PHE A 276 11.90 16.35 13.13
CA PHE A 276 11.24 17.51 12.53
C PHE A 276 9.76 17.35 12.14
N SER A 277 9.14 16.22 12.48
CA SER A 277 7.67 16.24 12.67
C SER A 277 7.37 17.07 13.92
N GLY A 278 7.30 18.39 13.77
CA GLY A 278 6.93 19.34 14.83
C GLY A 278 5.51 19.10 15.36
N GLY A 279 5.30 18.00 16.08
CA GLY A 279 4.01 17.57 16.61
C GLY A 279 3.00 17.08 15.57
N ARG A 280 3.33 17.03 14.26
CA ARG A 280 2.39 16.56 13.23
C ARG A 280 2.33 15.04 13.21
N LYS A 281 1.57 14.47 14.16
CA LYS A 281 1.15 13.08 14.09
C LYS A 281 0.31 12.91 12.82
N VAL A 282 0.82 12.11 11.88
CA VAL A 282 0.02 11.64 10.74
C VAL A 282 -1.12 10.81 11.33
N LEU A 283 -2.31 11.40 11.38
CA LEU A 283 -3.49 10.69 11.88
C LEU A 283 -3.80 9.55 10.92
N SER A 284 -3.84 8.32 11.45
CA SER A 284 -4.37 7.18 10.72
C SER A 284 -5.85 7.41 10.43
N TYR A 285 -6.23 7.50 9.15
CA TYR A 285 -7.64 7.65 8.77
C TYR A 285 -8.36 6.31 8.91
N TRP A 286 -9.18 6.19 9.95
CA TRP A 286 -10.09 5.06 10.17
C TRP A 286 -11.47 5.38 9.60
N THR A 287 -12.10 4.40 8.94
CA THR A 287 -13.45 4.54 8.38
C THR A 287 -14.36 3.41 8.85
N SER A 288 -15.64 3.69 9.07
CA SER A 288 -16.64 2.64 9.31
C SER A 288 -17.12 1.96 8.02
N GLN A 289 -16.78 2.52 6.86
CA GLN A 289 -17.17 2.02 5.55
C GLN A 289 -16.04 1.16 4.97
N ARG A 290 -16.27 -0.14 4.84
CA ARG A 290 -15.28 -1.09 4.32
C ARG A 290 -14.86 -0.73 2.89
N GLU A 291 -15.83 -0.36 2.07
CA GLU A 291 -15.64 -0.02 0.66
C GLU A 291 -14.70 1.18 0.50
N LEU A 292 -14.73 2.13 1.44
CA LEU A 292 -13.82 3.26 1.46
C LEU A 292 -12.39 2.81 1.78
N ALA A 293 -12.22 1.90 2.75
CA ALA A 293 -10.91 1.32 3.05
C ALA A 293 -10.37 0.49 1.87
N ASP A 294 -11.21 -0.26 1.16
CA ASP A 294 -10.83 -0.97 -0.06
C ASP A 294 -10.38 0.00 -1.16
N ARG A 295 -11.07 1.13 -1.35
CA ARG A 295 -10.63 2.18 -2.29
C ARG A 295 -9.30 2.81 -1.88
N TYR A 296 -9.09 3.08 -0.60
CA TYR A 296 -7.78 3.53 -0.10
C TYR A 296 -6.67 2.50 -0.38
N ALA A 297 -6.95 1.21 -0.16
CA ALA A 297 -6.00 0.14 -0.42
C ALA A 297 -5.64 0.06 -1.91
N GLN A 298 -6.64 0.16 -2.80
CA GLN A 298 -6.43 0.22 -4.24
C GLN A 298 -5.57 1.42 -4.64
N TRP A 299 -5.90 2.60 -4.15
CA TRP A 299 -5.14 3.81 -4.45
C TRP A 299 -3.70 3.75 -3.94
N ALA A 300 -3.49 3.25 -2.71
CA ALA A 300 -2.16 3.00 -2.16
C ALA A 300 -1.35 2.04 -3.05
N LYS A 301 -2.00 1.02 -3.63
CA LYS A 301 -1.35 0.08 -4.55
C LYS A 301 -0.91 0.75 -5.86
N TYR A 302 -1.64 1.74 -6.38
CA TYR A 302 -1.19 2.53 -7.54
C TYR A 302 0.04 3.39 -7.20
N ARG A 303 0.07 4.00 -6.02
CA ARG A 303 1.17 4.85 -5.54
C ARG A 303 2.43 4.05 -5.18
N SER A 304 2.27 2.82 -4.71
CA SER A 304 3.36 1.88 -4.44
C SER A 304 3.05 0.47 -4.95
N PRO A 305 3.29 0.21 -6.26
CA PRO A 305 2.98 -1.08 -6.89
C PRO A 305 3.70 -2.28 -6.25
N ASP A 306 4.83 -2.01 -5.63
CA ASP A 306 5.75 -2.96 -5.03
C ASP A 306 5.51 -3.19 -3.53
N SER A 307 4.80 -2.29 -2.85
CA SER A 307 4.39 -2.50 -1.45
C SER A 307 3.27 -3.53 -1.34
N GLY A 308 3.34 -4.36 -0.30
CA GLY A 308 2.17 -5.11 0.17
C GLY A 308 1.19 -4.14 0.84
N ILE A 309 -0.10 -4.23 0.53
CA ILE A 309 -1.14 -3.41 1.16
C ILE A 309 -2.09 -4.34 1.93
N GLY A 310 -2.39 -3.98 3.18
CA GLY A 310 -3.33 -4.66 4.05
C GLY A 310 -4.43 -3.72 4.56
N ILE A 311 -5.51 -4.32 5.06
CA ILE A 311 -6.58 -3.59 5.73
C ILE A 311 -6.69 -4.14 7.15
N ILE A 312 -6.52 -3.27 8.13
CA ILE A 312 -6.75 -3.58 9.53
C ILE A 312 -8.22 -3.36 9.82
N GLN A 313 -8.84 -4.33 10.49
CA GLN A 313 -10.23 -4.28 10.95
C GLN A 313 -10.25 -4.35 12.48
N ILE A 314 -10.93 -3.40 13.12
CA ILE A 314 -11.09 -3.36 14.58
C ILE A 314 -12.56 -3.15 14.95
N ALA A 315 -12.96 -3.65 16.12
CA ALA A 315 -14.33 -3.54 16.64
C ALA A 315 -14.36 -2.94 18.06
N PRO A 316 -13.94 -1.66 18.21
CA PRO A 316 -13.96 -1.02 19.52
C PRO A 316 -15.39 -0.79 20.05
N PRO A 317 -15.57 -0.77 21.38
CA PRO A 317 -16.83 -0.38 21.99
C PRO A 317 -17.24 1.05 21.62
N ASN A 318 -18.53 1.27 21.41
CA ASN A 318 -19.11 2.58 21.10
C ASN A 318 -18.87 3.59 22.24
N SER A 319 -18.82 3.12 23.49
CA SER A 319 -18.46 3.94 24.65
C SER A 319 -17.02 4.47 24.57
N TRP A 320 -16.10 3.73 23.96
CA TRP A 320 -14.72 4.17 23.73
C TRP A 320 -14.65 5.20 22.60
N ILE A 321 -15.36 4.96 21.48
CA ILE A 321 -15.41 5.91 20.36
C ILE A 321 -15.98 7.26 20.82
N LYS A 322 -17.05 7.26 21.61
CA LYS A 322 -17.65 8.49 22.19
C LYS A 322 -16.72 9.26 23.12
N GLN A 323 -15.68 8.61 23.66
CA GLN A 323 -14.67 9.24 24.52
C GLN A 323 -13.46 9.76 23.72
N LEU A 324 -13.33 9.41 22.43
CA LEU A 324 -12.29 9.99 21.60
C LEU A 324 -12.58 11.48 21.44
N SER A 325 -11.60 12.32 21.77
CA SER A 325 -11.73 13.75 21.51
C SER A 325 -11.97 13.95 20.00
N PRO A 326 -12.90 14.82 19.59
CA PRO A 326 -13.04 15.20 18.18
C PRO A 326 -11.71 15.61 17.54
N LEU A 327 -10.78 16.18 18.32
CA LEU A 327 -9.42 16.52 17.88
C LEU A 327 -8.57 15.33 17.41
N TYR A 328 -8.89 14.10 17.84
CA TYR A 328 -8.25 12.87 17.35
C TYR A 328 -8.94 12.28 16.12
N LEU A 329 -10.17 12.70 15.84
CA LEU A 329 -10.97 12.23 14.70
C LEU A 329 -10.87 13.17 13.51
N TRP A 330 -10.65 14.45 13.76
CA TRP A 330 -10.56 15.50 12.77
C TRP A 330 -9.35 16.37 13.07
N TYR A 331 -8.36 16.37 12.17
CA TYR A 331 -7.33 17.40 12.19
C TYR A 331 -7.99 18.69 11.69
N ASP A 332 -8.45 19.54 12.60
CA ASP A 332 -8.76 20.92 12.27
C ASP A 332 -7.44 21.56 11.83
N GLY A 333 -7.34 21.80 10.52
CA GLY A 333 -6.11 22.25 9.86
C GLY A 333 -5.45 23.36 10.67
N CYS A 334 -4.17 23.18 11.00
CA CYS A 334 -3.33 24.28 11.45
C CYS A 334 -3.56 25.46 10.50
N SER A 335 -4.14 26.53 11.04
CA SER A 335 -4.04 27.85 10.43
C SER A 335 -2.55 28.16 10.39
N ILE A 336 -1.95 28.10 9.20
CA ILE A 336 -0.54 28.43 8.95
C ILE A 336 -0.37 29.94 9.06
#